data_AF-A0A0D2QZ40-F1
#
_entry.id   AF-A0A0D2QZ40-F1
#
_cell.length_a   1.000
_cell.length_b   1.000
_cell.length_c   1.000
_cell.angle_alpha   90.00
_cell.angle_beta   90.00
_cell.angle_gamma   90.00
#
_symmetry.space_group_name_H-M   'P 1'
#
loop_
_entity.id
_entity.type
_entity.pdbx_description
1 polymer ?
#
loop_
_entity_poly.entity_id
_entity_poly.type
_entity_poly.pdbx_seq_one_letter_code
_entity_poly.pdbx_strand_id
1 'polypeptide(L)'
;GAFRSFDIECDAMRNIVHRNIVKVITCCSSVDFKALKWLHSENCFLDIIQRVDIMIDVALAIEHLHNGHPTPITHCDIKPSNILLDEDMVAHVGDFGVAKLLGE
;
A
#
# COMPACT_ATOMS: atom_id res chain seq x y z
N GLY A 1 9.59 18.55 2.05
CA GLY A 1 10.98 18.14 2.39
C GLY A 1 10.91 16.78 3.04
N ALA A 2 11.82 15.87 2.69
CA ALA A 2 11.72 14.42 2.97
C ALA A 2 11.39 14.04 4.43
N PHE A 3 11.73 14.88 5.41
CA PHE A 3 11.36 14.68 6.81
C PHE A 3 9.86 14.88 7.09
N ARG A 4 9.19 15.84 6.44
CA ARG A 4 7.72 16.02 6.61
C ARG A 4 6.92 14.87 6.03
N SER A 5 7.37 14.28 4.92
CA SER A 5 6.71 13.11 4.33
C SER A 5 6.88 11.87 5.21
N PHE A 6 8.00 11.76 5.92
CA PHE A 6 8.24 10.67 6.87
C PHE A 6 7.33 10.76 8.11
N ASP A 7 7.13 11.96 8.66
CA ASP A 7 6.22 12.15 9.80
C ASP A 7 4.76 11.81 9.43
N ILE A 8 4.31 12.27 8.24
CA ILE A 8 2.99 11.94 7.69
C ILE A 8 2.81 10.44 7.49
N GLU A 9 3.82 9.77 6.93
CA GLU A 9 3.82 8.32 6.71
C GLU A 9 3.75 7.56 8.04
N CYS A 10 4.53 7.99 9.04
CA CYS A 10 4.50 7.42 10.38
C CYS A 10 3.14 7.61 11.07
N ASP A 11 2.56 8.80 11.00
CA ASP A 11 1.24 9.11 11.60
C ASP A 11 0.11 8.34 10.92
N ALA A 12 0.14 8.21 9.60
CA ALA A 12 -0.83 7.42 8.85
C ALA A 12 -0.74 5.93 9.22
N MET A 13 0.47 5.37 9.33
CA MET A 13 0.66 3.93 9.50
C MET A 13 0.64 3.44 10.95
N ARG A 14 0.75 4.33 11.94
CA ARG A 14 0.94 3.96 13.36
C ARG A 14 -0.08 2.95 13.90
N ASN A 15 -1.30 2.96 13.37
CA ASN A 15 -2.38 2.08 13.82
C ASN A 15 -2.98 1.21 12.71
N ILE A 16 -2.42 1.23 11.50
CA ILE A 16 -2.95 0.42 10.39
C ILE A 16 -2.49 -1.03 10.55
N VAL A 17 -3.45 -1.94 10.63
CA VAL A 17 -3.19 -3.39 10.61
C VAL A 17 -4.18 -4.03 9.65
N HIS A 18 -3.74 -4.25 8.41
CA HIS A 18 -4.54 -4.88 7.37
C HIS A 18 -3.68 -5.81 6.51
N ARG A 19 -4.26 -6.92 6.04
CA ARG A 19 -3.57 -7.93 5.22
C ARG A 19 -3.15 -7.42 3.83
N ASN A 20 -3.77 -6.33 3.35
CA ASN A 20 -3.49 -5.70 2.05
C ASN A 20 -2.84 -4.31 2.18
N ILE A 21 -2.32 -3.97 3.36
CA ILE A 21 -1.53 -2.76 3.56
C ILE A 21 -0.18 -3.19 4.10
N VAL A 22 0.90 -2.64 3.54
CA VAL A 22 2.26 -2.98 3.96
C VAL A 22 2.40 -2.68 5.45
N LYS A 23 2.69 -3.72 6.23
CA LYS A 23 2.86 -3.61 7.67
C LYS A 23 4.26 -3.10 7.96
N VAL A 24 4.38 -1.95 8.62
CA VAL A 24 5.69 -1.49 9.14
C VAL A 24 5.98 -2.22 10.44
N ILE A 25 6.74 -3.31 10.34
CA ILE A 25 7.08 -4.17 11.48
C ILE A 25 8.29 -3.62 12.24
N THR A 26 9.22 -2.96 11.55
CA THR A 26 10.42 -2.24 12.03
C THR A 26 11.15 -1.71 10.79
N CYS A 27 11.91 -0.62 10.88
CA CYS A 27 12.80 -0.15 9.81
C CYS A 27 13.93 -1.17 9.60
N CYS A 28 13.66 -2.23 8.84
CA CYS A 28 14.61 -3.27 8.51
C CYS A 28 14.47 -3.65 7.04
N SER A 29 15.61 -3.71 6.36
CA SER A 29 15.79 -3.97 4.94
C SER A 29 15.54 -5.45 4.59
N SER A 30 14.33 -5.98 4.80
CA SER A 30 13.99 -7.29 4.25
C SER A 30 13.71 -7.16 2.74
N VAL A 31 14.39 -8.00 1.97
CA VAL A 31 14.67 -7.80 0.53
C VAL A 31 13.67 -8.54 -0.36
N ASP A 32 12.62 -9.14 0.21
CA ASP A 32 11.77 -10.09 -0.52
C ASP A 32 10.43 -9.50 -0.97
N PHE A 33 10.19 -8.21 -0.73
CA PHE A 33 9.06 -7.52 -1.37
C PHE A 33 9.39 -7.26 -2.84
N LYS A 34 8.80 -8.09 -3.70
CA LYS A 34 8.76 -7.89 -5.14
C LYS A 34 7.74 -6.78 -5.45
N ALA A 35 8.15 -5.54 -5.16
CA ALA A 35 7.51 -4.34 -5.70
C ALA A 35 7.24 -4.52 -7.20
N LEU A 36 6.31 -3.76 -7.75
CA LEU A 36 5.81 -3.86 -9.14
C LEU A 36 6.82 -3.67 -10.29
N LYS A 37 8.11 -3.88 -10.02
CA LYS A 37 9.09 -4.40 -10.97
C LYS A 37 8.56 -5.60 -11.78
N TRP A 38 7.61 -6.39 -11.29
CA TRP A 38 6.96 -7.44 -12.09
C TRP A 38 5.97 -6.92 -13.15
N LEU A 39 5.21 -5.83 -12.87
CA LEU A 39 4.36 -5.21 -13.90
C LEU A 39 5.15 -4.35 -14.89
N HIS A 40 6.35 -3.89 -14.51
CA HIS A 40 7.22 -3.11 -15.39
C HIS A 40 8.33 -3.94 -16.06
N SER A 41 8.48 -5.22 -15.71
CA SER A 41 9.34 -6.14 -16.44
C SER A 41 8.63 -6.53 -17.74
N GLU A 42 9.27 -6.28 -18.87
CA GLU A 42 8.71 -6.40 -20.23
C GLU A 42 8.19 -7.81 -20.62
N ASN A 43 8.09 -8.78 -19.70
CA ASN A 43 7.74 -10.18 -19.99
C ASN A 43 6.84 -10.89 -18.95
N CYS A 44 6.17 -10.20 -18.03
CA CYS A 44 5.19 -10.82 -17.13
C CYS A 44 3.80 -10.23 -17.34
N PHE A 45 3.00 -10.85 -18.22
CA PHE A 45 1.60 -10.50 -18.40
C PHE A 45 0.75 -11.14 -17.31
N LEU A 46 0.12 -10.33 -16.47
CA LEU A 46 -0.95 -10.80 -15.59
C LEU A 46 -2.19 -11.15 -16.41
N ASP A 47 -2.79 -12.30 -16.12
CA ASP A 47 -4.09 -12.67 -16.66
C ASP A 47 -5.22 -11.85 -16.01
N ILE A 48 -6.45 -12.04 -16.50
CA ILE A 48 -7.60 -11.28 -16.02
C ILE A 48 -7.96 -11.62 -14.57
N ILE A 49 -7.77 -12.86 -14.13
CA ILE A 49 -8.10 -13.29 -12.79
C ILE A 49 -7.14 -12.65 -11.80
N GLN A 50 -5.84 -12.71 -12.07
CA GLN A 50 -4.80 -12.07 -11.28
C GLN A 50 -5.02 -10.55 -11.16
N ARG A 51 -5.44 -9.90 -12.24
CA ARG A 51 -5.77 -8.45 -12.21
C ARG A 51 -6.97 -8.16 -11.33
N VAL A 52 -8.00 -8.99 -11.37
CA VAL A 52 -9.20 -8.84 -10.53
C VAL A 52 -8.83 -9.07 -9.06
N ASP A 53 -8.03 -10.08 -8.75
CA ASP A 53 -7.58 -10.35 -7.38
C ASP A 53 -6.78 -9.18 -6.81
N ILE A 54 -5.86 -8.60 -7.60
CA ILE A 54 -5.13 -7.38 -7.21
C ILE A 54 -6.08 -6.20 -7.00
N MET A 55 -7.07 -6.01 -7.87
CA MET A 55 -8.06 -4.93 -7.71
C MET A 55 -8.88 -5.09 -6.43
N ILE A 56 -9.24 -6.33 -6.07
CA ILE A 56 -9.94 -6.64 -4.83
C ILE A 56 -9.07 -6.31 -3.63
N ASP A 57 -7.82 -6.76 -3.62
CA ASP A 57 -6.86 -6.49 -2.54
C ASP A 57 -6.64 -4.98 -2.32
N VAL A 58 -6.47 -4.20 -3.40
CA VAL A 58 -6.37 -2.74 -3.33
C VAL A 58 -7.66 -2.11 -2.81
N ALA A 59 -8.82 -2.59 -3.24
CA ALA A 59 -10.10 -2.09 -2.76
C ALA A 59 -10.30 -2.34 -1.25
N LEU A 60 -9.92 -3.53 -0.76
CA LEU A 60 -9.97 -3.87 0.67
C LEU A 60 -9.04 -2.99 1.50
N ALA A 61 -7.83 -2.71 0.99
CA ALA A 61 -6.91 -1.77 1.62
C ALA A 61 -7.51 -0.37 1.74
N ILE A 62 -8.08 0.16 0.65
CA ILE A 62 -8.71 1.49 0.62
C ILE A 62 -9.95 1.55 1.53
N GLU A 63 -10.77 0.51 1.54
CA GLU A 63 -11.91 0.40 2.46
C GLU A 63 -11.44 0.50 3.91
N HIS A 64 -10.39 -0.22 4.27
CA HIS A 64 -9.83 -0.18 5.62
C HIS A 64 -9.28 1.21 5.98
N LEU A 65 -8.60 1.89 5.06
CA LEU A 65 -8.11 3.25 5.29
C LEU A 65 -9.26 4.24 5.55
N HIS A 66 -10.36 4.13 4.82
CA HIS A 66 -11.48 5.05 4.91
C HIS A 66 -12.40 4.76 6.10
N ASN A 67 -12.62 3.49 6.43
CA ASN A 67 -13.67 3.07 7.35
C ASN A 67 -13.16 2.30 8.58
N GLY A 68 -11.88 1.90 8.59
CA GLY A 68 -11.27 1.10 9.65
C GLY A 68 -10.81 1.89 10.88
N HIS A 69 -10.83 3.23 10.81
CA HIS A 69 -10.36 4.12 11.88
C HIS A 69 -11.38 5.25 12.16
N PRO A 70 -11.42 5.77 13.41
CA PRO A 70 -12.27 6.92 13.75
C PRO A 70 -11.98 8.16 12.90
N THR A 71 -10.73 8.35 12.49
CA THR A 71 -10.27 9.39 11.58
C THR A 71 -9.94 8.75 10.23
N PRO A 72 -10.74 8.97 9.17
CA PRO A 72 -10.48 8.39 7.86
C PRO A 72 -9.13 8.80 7.29
N ILE A 73 -8.43 7.89 6.62
CA ILE A 73 -7.13 8.14 5.99
C ILE A 73 -7.29 8.13 4.48
N THR A 74 -6.97 9.24 3.80
CA THR A 74 -6.90 9.28 2.33
C THR A 74 -5.46 9.04 1.87
N HIS A 75 -5.23 8.01 1.05
CA HIS A 75 -3.88 7.70 0.54
C HIS A 75 -3.30 8.78 -0.39
N CYS A 76 -4.13 9.43 -1.20
CA CYS A 76 -3.79 10.50 -2.16
C CYS A 76 -2.83 10.15 -3.32
N ASP A 77 -2.13 9.03 -3.30
CA ASP A 77 -1.19 8.63 -4.38
C ASP A 77 -1.34 7.16 -4.82
N ILE A 78 -2.59 6.72 -5.05
CA ILE A 78 -2.84 5.36 -5.56
C ILE A 78 -2.43 5.29 -7.03
N LYS A 79 -1.39 4.50 -7.31
CA LYS A 79 -0.87 4.23 -8.65
C LYS A 79 -0.16 2.89 -8.68
N PRO A 80 0.02 2.26 -9.85
CA PRO A 80 0.69 0.96 -9.95
C PRO A 80 2.05 0.92 -9.25
N SER A 81 2.91 1.94 -9.33
CA SER A 81 4.22 1.87 -8.65
C SER A 81 4.16 1.72 -7.12
N ASN A 82 3.00 2.02 -6.52
CA ASN A 82 2.78 2.04 -5.06
C ASN A 82 2.00 0.80 -4.58
N ILE A 83 1.70 -0.13 -5.48
CA ILE A 83 1.16 -1.45 -5.12
C ILE A 83 2.33 -2.43 -5.11
N LEU A 84 2.47 -3.24 -4.07
CA LEU A 84 3.49 -4.27 -3.94
C LEU A 84 2.83 -5.65 -4.02
N LEU A 85 3.45 -6.60 -4.70
CA LEU A 85 3.01 -7.99 -4.69
C LEU A 85 3.99 -8.80 -3.82
N ASP A 86 3.46 -9.64 -2.94
CA ASP A 86 4.27 -10.60 -2.19
C ASP A 86 4.45 -11.93 -2.96
N GLU A 87 5.08 -12.90 -2.30
CA GLU A 87 5.35 -14.22 -2.88
C GLU A 87 4.07 -15.03 -3.17
N ASP A 88 2.97 -14.70 -2.49
CA ASP A 88 1.67 -15.37 -2.61
C ASP A 88 0.73 -14.65 -3.60
N MET A 89 1.24 -13.69 -4.39
CA MET A 89 0.47 -12.86 -5.33
C MET A 89 -0.60 -11.96 -4.66
N VAL A 90 -0.44 -11.65 -3.38
CA VAL A 90 -1.31 -10.73 -2.65
C VAL A 90 -0.83 -9.30 -2.87
N ALA A 91 -1.76 -8.39 -3.16
CA ALA A 91 -1.44 -6.98 -3.32
C ALA A 91 -1.48 -6.21 -2.00
N HIS A 92 -0.47 -5.35 -1.81
CA HIS A 92 -0.28 -4.49 -0.66
C HIS A 92 -0.16 -3.04 -1.10
N VAL A 93 -0.97 -2.14 -0.54
CA VAL A 93 -0.84 -0.69 -0.77
C VAL A 93 0.30 -0.14 0.09
N GLY A 94 1.22 0.62 -0.51
CA GLY A 94 2.34 1.27 0.16
C GLY A 94 2.57 2.71 -0.32
N ASP A 95 3.60 3.36 0.23
CA ASP A 95 3.97 4.77 -0.03
C ASP A 95 2.88 5.78 0.38
N PHE A 96 2.83 6.05 1.69
CA PHE A 96 1.90 6.99 2.33
C PHE A 96 2.49 8.40 2.47
N GLY A 97 3.56 8.74 1.73
CA GLY A 97 4.31 9.99 1.93
C GLY A 97 3.50 11.28 1.67
N VAL A 98 2.32 11.18 1.08
CA VAL A 98 1.36 12.27 0.86
C VAL A 98 -0.05 11.97 1.39
N ALA A 99 -0.21 10.95 2.23
CA ALA A 99 -1.48 10.58 2.81
C ALA A 99 -2.02 11.67 3.76
N LYS A 100 -3.33 11.65 4.02
CA LYS A 100 -4.01 12.65 4.85
C LYS A 100 -4.99 12.00 5.82
N LEU A 101 -4.93 12.44 7.07
CA LEU A 101 -5.96 12.19 8.08
C LEU A 101 -7.09 13.21 7.87
N LEU A 102 -8.30 12.74 7.60
CA LEU A 102 -9.48 13.58 7.42
C LEU A 102 -10.13 13.84 8.78
N GLY A 103 -9.92 15.03 9.34
CA GLY A 103 -10.39 15.40 10.68
C GLY A 103 -9.45 16.32 11.45
N GLU A 104 -8.26 16.59 10.90
CA GLU A 104 -7.31 17.62 11.35
C GLU A 104 -7.24 18.81 10.37
#